data_AF-A0A2V5Y003-F1
#
_entry.id   AF-A0A2V5Y003-F1
#
_cell.length_a   1.000
_cell.length_b   1.000
_cell.length_c   1.000
_cell.angle_alpha   90.00
_cell.angle_beta   90.00
_cell.angle_gamma   90.00
#
_symmetry.space_group_name_H-M   'P 1'
#
loop_
_entity.id
_entity.type
_entity.pdbx_description
1 polymer ?
#
loop_
_entity_poly.entity_id
_entity_poly.type
_entity_poly.pdbx_seq_one_letter_code
_entity_poly.pdbx_strand_id
1 'polypeptide(L)'
;MLLASDFFGGITMLKRSFITLLIPAFSCGMLVAQELSLTHLRQPTVTPQNSGTINGLIAVWPVNPQVVWASGRNGTFTRTTDGGETWSAGVVPG
;
A
#
# COMPACT_ATOMS: atom_id res chain seq x y z
N MET A 1 51.87 -1.30 -53.98
CA MET A 1 51.10 -2.32 -53.22
C MET A 1 51.18 -1.97 -51.73
N LEU A 2 50.57 -0.84 -51.33
CA LEU A 2 50.54 -0.29 -49.97
C LEU A 2 49.19 0.43 -49.72
N LEU A 3 48.09 -0.14 -50.21
CA LEU A 3 46.74 0.46 -50.07
C LEU A 3 45.68 -0.61 -49.78
N ALA A 4 45.95 -1.54 -48.87
CA ALA A 4 44.93 -2.54 -48.49
C ALA A 4 45.00 -3.04 -47.03
N SER A 5 45.97 -2.62 -46.21
CA SER A 5 46.08 -3.07 -44.81
C SER A 5 45.25 -2.26 -43.81
N ASP A 6 44.92 -1.00 -44.12
CA ASP A 6 44.38 -0.08 -43.11
C ASP A 6 42.85 -0.01 -43.09
N PHE A 7 42.17 -0.61 -44.08
CA PHE A 7 40.71 -0.62 -44.16
C PHE A 7 40.06 -1.74 -43.31
N PHE A 8 40.80 -2.84 -43.05
CA PHE A 8 40.29 -3.99 -42.29
C PHE A 8 40.38 -3.82 -40.76
N GLY A 9 41.25 -2.92 -40.27
CA GLY A 9 41.41 -2.65 -38.83
C GLY A 9 40.23 -1.90 -38.22
N GLY A 10 39.65 -0.94 -38.95
CA GLY A 10 38.56 -0.09 -38.46
C GLY A 10 37.20 -0.79 -38.31
N ILE A 11 36.84 -1.65 -39.26
CA ILE A 11 35.56 -2.39 -39.25
C ILE A 11 35.50 -3.47 -38.15
N THR A 12 36.66 -3.97 -37.70
CA THR A 12 36.75 -5.00 -36.66
C THR A 12 36.65 -4.38 -35.25
N MET A 13 37.20 -3.17 -35.06
CA MET A 13 37.12 -2.41 -33.81
C MET A 13 35.70 -1.85 -33.58
N LEU A 14 35.04 -1.35 -34.63
CA LEU A 14 33.66 -0.84 -34.55
C LEU A 14 32.68 -1.94 -34.11
N LYS A 15 32.78 -3.14 -34.69
CA LYS A 15 31.86 -4.27 -34.40
C LYS A 15 32.08 -4.92 -33.02
N ARG A 16 33.32 -4.92 -32.51
CA ARG A 16 33.64 -5.40 -31.15
C ARG A 16 33.15 -4.42 -30.07
N SER A 17 33.23 -3.12 -30.33
CA SER A 17 32.71 -2.07 -29.44
C SER A 17 31.18 -2.06 -29.34
N PHE A 18 30.47 -2.34 -30.45
CA PHE A 18 29.01 -2.45 -30.43
C PHE A 18 28.50 -3.71 -29.70
N ILE A 19 29.26 -4.81 -29.67
CA ILE A 19 28.87 -6.05 -28.98
C ILE A 19 29.15 -5.96 -27.47
N THR A 20 30.25 -5.34 -27.04
CA THR A 20 30.55 -5.19 -25.59
C THR A 20 29.70 -4.12 -24.90
N LEU A 21 29.09 -3.20 -25.65
CA LEU A 21 28.21 -2.17 -25.07
C LEU A 21 26.73 -2.59 -25.00
N LEU A 22 26.33 -3.69 -25.68
CA LEU A 22 24.96 -4.22 -25.63
C LEU A 22 24.71 -5.25 -24.52
N ILE A 23 25.76 -5.80 -23.91
CA ILE A 23 25.63 -6.83 -22.86
C ILE A 23 25.26 -6.27 -21.47
N PRO A 24 25.73 -5.08 -21.00
CA PRO A 24 25.30 -4.58 -19.69
C PRO A 24 23.89 -3.95 -19.74
N ALA A 25 23.41 -3.55 -20.92
CA ALA A 25 22.06 -3.02 -21.09
C ALA A 25 20.98 -4.11 -20.98
N PHE A 26 21.33 -5.37 -21.22
CA PHE A 26 20.38 -6.49 -21.11
C PHE A 26 20.43 -7.19 -19.74
N SER A 27 21.53 -7.10 -19.00
CA SER A 27 21.65 -7.71 -17.67
C SER A 27 21.01 -6.88 -16.54
N CYS A 28 20.73 -5.60 -16.77
CA CYS A 28 20.01 -4.76 -15.79
C CYS A 28 18.48 -4.74 -15.99
N GLY A 29 17.98 -5.22 -17.14
CA GLY A 29 16.56 -5.19 -17.50
C GLY A 29 15.76 -6.47 -17.20
N MET A 30 16.42 -7.56 -16.81
CA MET A 30 15.79 -8.83 -16.42
C MET A 30 16.07 -9.20 -14.96
N LEU A 31 16.22 -8.21 -14.09
CA LEU A 31 15.60 -8.36 -12.78
C LEU A 31 14.15 -7.95 -12.97
N VAL A 32 13.34 -8.87 -13.52
CA VAL A 32 11.95 -8.92 -13.10
C VAL A 32 12.02 -9.26 -11.62
N ALA A 33 12.25 -8.22 -10.82
CA ALA A 33 11.84 -8.17 -9.44
C ALA A 33 10.33 -8.28 -9.51
N GLN A 34 9.84 -9.49 -9.70
CA GLN A 34 8.57 -9.87 -9.15
C GLN A 34 8.82 -9.92 -7.63
N GLU A 35 9.01 -8.73 -7.06
CA GLU A 35 8.62 -8.45 -5.69
C GLU A 35 7.23 -9.04 -5.61
N LEU A 36 7.09 -10.18 -4.94
CA LEU A 36 5.80 -10.62 -4.43
C LEU A 36 5.25 -9.40 -3.71
N SER A 37 4.38 -8.65 -4.38
CA SER A 37 3.92 -7.40 -3.83
C SER A 37 3.13 -7.76 -2.59
N LEU A 38 3.73 -7.56 -1.42
CA LEU A 38 3.06 -7.59 -0.12
C LEU A 38 2.02 -6.47 0.00
N THR A 39 1.55 -5.88 -1.10
CA THR A 39 0.37 -5.03 -1.15
C THR A 39 -0.91 -5.75 -0.72
N HIS A 40 -0.86 -7.08 -0.51
CA HIS A 40 -1.97 -7.84 0.05
C HIS A 40 -2.02 -7.87 1.59
N LEU A 41 -0.95 -7.51 2.33
CA LEU A 41 -1.01 -7.42 3.80
C LEU A 41 -1.29 -5.99 4.28
N ARG A 42 -2.30 -5.31 3.72
CA ARG A 42 -2.78 -4.06 4.32
C ARG A 42 -3.48 -4.38 5.63
N GLN A 43 -2.71 -4.45 6.71
CA GLN A 43 -3.25 -4.47 8.05
C GLN A 43 -4.02 -3.16 8.27
N PRO A 44 -5.30 -3.22 8.70
CA PRO A 44 -6.05 -2.00 8.98
C PRO A 44 -5.30 -1.18 10.03
N THR A 45 -5.11 0.11 9.76
CA THR A 45 -4.63 1.04 10.77
C THR A 45 -5.74 1.26 11.79
N VAL A 46 -5.48 0.91 13.04
CA VAL A 46 -6.41 1.15 14.15
C VAL A 46 -6.10 2.52 14.75
N THR A 47 -7.07 3.42 14.71
CA THR A 47 -7.00 4.72 15.38
C THR A 47 -7.93 4.69 16.59
N PRO A 48 -7.43 4.95 17.82
CA PRO A 48 -8.29 5.05 18.99
C PRO A 48 -9.32 6.17 18.82
N GLN A 49 -10.58 5.89 19.17
CA GLN A 49 -11.67 6.86 19.15
C GLN A 49 -12.26 6.98 20.56
N ASN A 50 -12.58 8.21 20.98
CA ASN A 50 -13.28 8.43 22.25
C ASN A 50 -14.77 8.10 22.05
N SER A 51 -15.28 7.13 22.80
CA SER A 51 -16.68 6.69 22.74
C SER A 51 -17.65 7.63 23.45
N GLY A 52 -17.14 8.58 24.24
CA GLY A 52 -17.94 9.47 25.09
C GLY A 52 -18.43 8.82 26.40
N THR A 53 -17.97 7.62 26.74
CA THR A 53 -18.37 6.92 27.98
C THR A 53 -17.26 6.01 28.53
N ILE A 54 -17.27 5.81 29.85
CA ILE A 54 -16.40 4.85 30.54
C ILE A 54 -17.06 3.48 30.74
N ASN A 55 -18.37 3.38 30.48
CA ASN A 55 -19.08 2.10 30.61
C ASN A 55 -18.65 1.17 29.47
N GLY A 56 -18.40 -0.09 29.81
CA GLY A 56 -17.99 -1.09 28.82
C GLY A 56 -19.06 -1.30 27.75
N LEU A 57 -18.67 -1.11 26.49
CA LEU A 57 -19.45 -1.43 25.30
C LEU A 57 -19.31 -2.92 24.96
N ILE A 58 -20.40 -3.56 24.56
CA ILE A 58 -20.54 -5.01 24.39
C ILE A 58 -20.91 -5.36 22.95
N ALA A 59 -21.72 -4.53 22.30
CA ALA A 59 -22.18 -4.76 20.94
C ALA A 59 -22.05 -3.50 20.08
N VAL A 60 -21.84 -3.70 18.77
CA VAL A 60 -21.77 -2.63 17.75
C VAL A 60 -22.66 -3.01 16.57
N TRP A 61 -23.34 -2.03 16.00
CA TRP A 61 -24.21 -2.18 14.85
C TRP A 61 -24.00 -1.02 13.85
N PRO A 62 -23.37 -1.26 12.70
CA PRO A 62 -23.31 -0.28 11.62
C PRO A 62 -24.63 -0.25 10.85
N VAL A 63 -25.26 0.92 10.77
CA VAL A 63 -26.46 1.15 9.95
C VAL A 63 -26.07 1.44 8.51
N ASN A 64 -25.03 2.25 8.32
CA ASN A 64 -24.41 2.57 7.03
C ASN A 64 -22.97 3.09 7.28
N PRO A 65 -22.17 3.45 6.25
CA PRO A 65 -20.79 3.91 6.44
C PRO A 65 -20.61 5.16 7.31
N GLN A 66 -21.67 5.92 7.58
CA GLN A 66 -21.63 7.14 8.39
C GLN A 66 -22.25 6.92 9.78
N VAL A 67 -23.29 6.10 9.87
CA VAL A 67 -24.07 5.92 11.11
C VAL A 67 -23.80 4.56 11.72
N VAL A 68 -23.25 4.56 12.93
CA VAL A 68 -22.95 3.35 13.72
C VAL A 68 -23.39 3.55 15.17
N TRP A 69 -23.95 2.50 15.76
CA TRP A 69 -24.32 2.45 17.16
C TRP A 69 -23.47 1.44 17.91
N ALA A 70 -23.15 1.72 19.17
CA ALA A 70 -22.64 0.74 20.11
C ALA A 70 -23.44 0.79 21.42
N SER A 71 -23.61 -0.35 22.07
CA SER A 71 -24.36 -0.49 23.31
C SER A 71 -23.57 -1.28 24.34
N GLY A 72 -23.86 -1.05 25.62
CA GLY A 72 -23.06 -1.57 26.72
C GLY A 72 -23.79 -1.62 28.07
N ARG A 73 -22.98 -1.71 29.12
CA ARG A 73 -23.46 -1.83 30.51
C ARG A 73 -24.29 -0.62 30.96
N ASN A 74 -25.11 -0.81 31.98
CA ASN A 74 -25.89 0.25 32.63
C ASN A 74 -26.81 1.02 31.67
N GLY A 75 -27.37 0.36 30.65
CA GLY A 75 -28.23 1.00 29.65
C GLY A 75 -27.49 1.99 28.73
N THR A 76 -26.16 1.95 28.69
CA THR A 76 -25.34 2.89 27.91
C THR A 76 -25.40 2.57 26.42
N PHE A 77 -25.52 3.61 25.61
CA PHE A 77 -25.28 3.56 24.18
C PHE A 77 -24.33 4.70 23.75
N THR A 78 -23.73 4.55 22.58
CA THR A 78 -23.06 5.63 21.88
C THR A 78 -23.29 5.54 20.37
N ARG A 79 -23.30 6.67 19.69
CA ARG A 79 -23.61 6.78 18.26
C ARG A 79 -22.67 7.74 17.57
N THR A 80 -22.19 7.36 16.38
CA THR A 80 -21.58 8.25 15.40
C THR A 80 -22.54 8.47 14.22
N THR A 81 -22.42 9.64 13.58
CA THR A 81 -23.07 9.95 12.29
C THR A 81 -22.06 10.45 11.25
N ASP A 82 -20.77 10.32 11.53
CA ASP A 82 -19.63 10.79 10.72
C ASP A 82 -18.61 9.66 10.48
N GLY A 83 -19.03 8.40 10.53
CA GLY A 83 -18.17 7.25 10.25
C GLY A 83 -17.20 6.89 11.38
N GLY A 84 -17.43 7.42 12.58
CA GLY A 84 -16.66 7.14 13.79
C GLY A 84 -15.68 8.26 14.17
N GLU A 85 -15.63 9.37 13.43
CA GLU A 85 -14.78 10.51 13.81
C GLU A 85 -15.19 11.06 15.19
N THR A 86 -16.49 11.16 15.44
CA THR A 86 -17.04 11.56 16.74
C THR A 86 -18.17 10.65 17.22
N TRP A 87 -18.28 10.50 18.55
CA TRP A 87 -19.26 9.64 19.20
C TRP A 87 -20.03 10.40 20.27
N SER A 88 -21.36 10.28 20.23
CA SER A 88 -22.28 10.85 21.23
C SER A 88 -22.87 9.74 22.10
N ALA A 89 -22.52 9.74 23.38
CA ALA A 89 -23.00 8.75 24.35
C ALA A 89 -24.27 9.19 25.08
N GLY A 90 -25.07 8.21 25.52
CA GLY A 90 -26.26 8.41 26.32
C GLY A 90 -26.63 7.17 27.13
N VAL A 91 -27.63 7.30 27.99
CA VAL A 91 -28.19 6.20 28.79
C VAL A 91 -29.69 6.12 28.52
N VAL A 92 -30.19 4.92 28.26
CA VAL A 92 -31.63 4.68 28.13
C VAL A 92 -32.25 4.71 29.53
N PRO A 93 -33.25 5.59 29.79
CA PRO A 93 -34.01 5.56 31.04
C PRO A 93 -34.76 4.23 31.15
N GLY A 94 -34.67 3.59 32.32
CA GLY A 94 -35.39 2.35 32.63
C GLY A 94 -36.86 2.58 32.95
#